data_AF-A0A2V5M6Y2-F1
#
_entry.id   AF-A0A2V5M6Y2-F1
#
_cell.length_a   1.000
_cell.length_b   1.000
_cell.length_c   1.000
_cell.angle_alpha   90.00
_cell.angle_beta   90.00
_cell.angle_gamma   90.00
#
_symmetry.space_group_name_H-M   'P 1'
#
loop_
_entity.id
_entity.type
_entity.pdbx_description
1 polymer ?
#
loop_
_entity_poly.entity_id
_entity_poly.type
_entity_poly.pdbx_seq_one_letter_code
_entity_poly.pdbx_strand_id
1 'polypeptide(L)'
;PHGATELACGLVPPAALLAGFVANARALWKRIRWELVLLSLIFILAMIPTAGVFRWSFRWLPLFHLVLALCAAEASALFSAKQRRFAAALMLVLMLVFIIASFLLRTAGDQLFPLAWFYLGLVFAWAVIESLPSNFLHEWTPAAVTFAALLATYLCLSTNCGVPKYNLAQSLLKPQPLDPQRLYFSVYPPPENFYRVEAKPGPVGQIVRPGSTSMWAGLRFLNGYSPIRPAGVAREFVSAIHGEVDLSLAEWLLQQQAGEEGLLKRIGIDGIIVAREFNFAPQPAGEWELAIESDEGRVFHRRGNAIATVRSVNFFGQNSVAHVSD
;
A
#
# COMPACT_ATOMS: atom_id res chain seq x y z
N PRO A 1 10.18 -6.57 6.11
CA PRO A 1 10.22 -6.69 7.60
C PRO A 1 8.82 -6.70 8.27
N HIS A 2 7.88 -5.83 7.85
CA HIS A 2 6.58 -5.66 8.53
C HIS A 2 5.62 -6.86 8.46
N GLY A 3 5.50 -7.53 7.31
CA GLY A 3 4.50 -8.60 7.14
C GLY A 3 4.62 -9.77 8.13
N ALA A 4 5.85 -10.09 8.59
CA ALA A 4 6.05 -11.13 9.60
C ALA A 4 5.59 -10.68 11.00
N THR A 5 5.84 -9.42 11.36
CA THR A 5 5.37 -8.84 12.63
C THR A 5 3.87 -8.63 12.63
N GLU A 6 3.30 -8.22 11.49
CA GLU A 6 1.86 -8.09 11.30
C GLU A 6 1.19 -9.46 11.45
N LEU A 7 1.62 -10.49 10.71
CA LEU A 7 1.04 -11.83 10.78
C LEU A 7 1.15 -12.52 12.14
N ALA A 8 2.05 -12.04 13.02
CA ALA A 8 2.24 -12.62 14.32
C ALA A 8 1.08 -12.37 15.29
N CYS A 9 0.18 -11.41 15.01
CA CYS A 9 -0.98 -11.08 15.85
C CYS A 9 -0.60 -10.90 17.34
N GLY A 10 0.51 -10.22 17.62
CA GLY A 10 1.03 -10.04 18.99
C GLY A 10 1.66 -11.30 19.63
N LEU A 11 1.94 -12.36 18.84
CA LEU A 11 2.61 -13.62 19.20
C LEU A 11 1.87 -14.52 20.22
N VAL A 12 0.88 -14.00 20.95
CA VAL A 12 0.00 -14.78 21.84
C VAL A 12 -0.76 -15.87 21.07
N PRO A 13 -1.49 -15.56 19.97
CA PRO A 13 -2.34 -16.57 19.36
C PRO A 13 -1.56 -17.75 18.74
N PRO A 14 -0.42 -17.54 18.03
CA PRO A 14 0.44 -18.63 17.60
C PRO A 14 0.98 -19.47 18.75
N ALA A 15 1.43 -18.85 19.85
CA ALA A 15 1.97 -19.57 21.01
C ALA A 15 0.90 -20.44 21.69
N ALA A 16 -0.31 -19.90 21.89
CA ALA A 16 -1.44 -20.65 22.44
C ALA A 16 -1.84 -21.81 21.52
N LEU A 17 -1.94 -21.57 20.21
CA LEU A 17 -2.31 -22.62 19.27
C LEU A 17 -1.28 -23.77 19.25
N LEU A 18 0.01 -23.45 19.17
CA LEU A 18 1.09 -24.44 19.21
C LEU A 18 1.14 -25.21 20.53
N ALA A 19 1.00 -24.52 21.67
CA ALA A 19 0.94 -25.16 22.98
C ALA A 19 -0.25 -26.14 23.08
N GLY A 20 -1.40 -25.77 22.52
CA GLY A 20 -2.58 -26.63 22.46
C GLY A 20 -2.38 -27.86 21.60
N PHE A 21 -1.67 -27.77 20.47
CA PHE A 21 -1.32 -28.94 19.68
C PHE A 21 -0.33 -29.86 20.40
N VAL A 22 0.71 -29.31 21.01
CA VAL A 22 1.69 -30.12 21.76
C VAL A 22 1.02 -30.85 22.93
N ALA A 23 0.09 -30.19 23.62
CA ALA A 23 -0.50 -30.73 24.84
C ALA A 23 -1.77 -31.57 24.60
N ASN A 24 -2.59 -31.22 23.61
CA ASN A 24 -3.95 -31.75 23.42
C ASN A 24 -4.32 -31.95 21.93
N ALA A 25 -3.35 -32.31 21.05
CA ALA A 25 -3.53 -32.40 19.59
C ALA A 25 -4.88 -32.97 19.12
N ARG A 26 -5.26 -34.16 19.62
CA ARG A 26 -6.46 -34.87 19.15
C ARG A 26 -7.75 -34.17 19.56
N ALA A 27 -7.80 -33.63 20.78
CA ALA A 27 -8.97 -32.93 21.30
C ALA A 27 -9.12 -31.58 20.58
N LEU A 28 -8.02 -30.85 20.43
CA LEU A 28 -7.99 -29.57 19.73
C LEU A 28 -8.39 -29.72 18.26
N TRP A 29 -7.80 -30.69 17.53
CA TRP A 29 -8.14 -30.94 16.14
C TRP A 29 -9.63 -31.22 15.94
N LYS A 30 -10.24 -32.05 16.79
CA LYS A 30 -11.69 -32.33 16.69
C LYS A 30 -12.55 -31.07 16.85
N ARG A 31 -12.08 -30.12 17.67
CA ARG A 31 -12.81 -28.89 18.02
C ARG A 31 -12.68 -27.81 16.95
N ILE A 32 -11.49 -27.61 16.37
CA ILE A 32 -11.19 -26.47 15.49
C ILE A 32 -10.75 -26.82 14.07
N ARG A 33 -10.97 -28.06 13.59
CA ARG A 33 -10.49 -28.51 12.27
C ARG A 33 -10.92 -27.61 11.10
N TRP A 34 -12.11 -27.02 11.14
CA TRP A 34 -12.63 -26.23 10.03
C TRP A 34 -12.04 -24.82 10.03
N GLU A 35 -11.85 -24.26 11.21
CA GLU A 35 -11.15 -23.01 11.46
C GLU A 35 -9.69 -23.12 11.04
N LEU A 36 -9.04 -24.26 11.29
CA LEU A 36 -7.69 -24.53 10.82
C LEU A 36 -7.61 -24.65 9.30
N VAL A 37 -8.57 -25.34 8.66
CA VAL A 37 -8.66 -25.40 7.19
C VAL A 37 -8.84 -24.00 6.61
N LEU A 38 -9.71 -23.19 7.19
CA LEU A 38 -9.92 -21.80 6.79
C LEU A 38 -8.65 -20.96 7.00
N LEU A 39 -7.99 -21.10 8.15
CA LEU A 39 -6.73 -20.41 8.47
C LEU A 39 -5.64 -20.76 7.45
N SER A 40 -5.49 -22.04 7.12
CA SER A 40 -4.54 -22.50 6.09
C SER A 40 -4.89 -21.96 4.71
N LEU A 41 -6.16 -21.96 4.31
CA LEU A 41 -6.61 -21.43 3.02
C LEU A 41 -6.32 -19.93 2.91
N ILE A 42 -6.65 -19.14 3.94
CA ILE A 42 -6.36 -17.71 3.97
C ILE A 42 -4.85 -17.47 3.95
N PHE A 43 -4.08 -18.24 4.73
CA PHE A 43 -2.61 -18.13 4.74
C PHE A 43 -2.02 -18.40 3.35
N ILE A 44 -2.48 -19.45 2.67
CA ILE A 44 -2.06 -19.78 1.31
C ILE A 44 -2.41 -18.64 0.35
N LEU A 45 -3.64 -18.13 0.39
CA LEU A 45 -4.05 -16.98 -0.43
C LEU A 45 -3.20 -15.73 -0.15
N ALA A 46 -2.84 -15.49 1.12
CA ALA A 46 -1.98 -14.39 1.54
C ALA A 46 -0.48 -14.61 1.24
N MET A 47 -0.09 -15.81 0.83
CA MET A 47 1.30 -16.14 0.48
C MET A 47 1.53 -16.39 -1.00
N ILE A 48 0.49 -16.75 -1.75
CA ILE A 48 0.58 -17.00 -3.19
C ILE A 48 0.98 -15.71 -3.93
N PRO A 49 2.12 -15.69 -4.64
CA PRO A 49 2.56 -14.51 -5.40
C PRO A 49 1.57 -14.09 -6.50
N THR A 50 0.85 -15.04 -7.09
CA THR A 50 -0.10 -14.78 -8.20
C THR A 50 -1.38 -14.06 -7.75
N ALA A 51 -1.65 -13.96 -6.44
CA ALA A 51 -2.77 -13.17 -5.92
C ALA A 51 -2.53 -11.65 -6.04
N GLY A 52 -1.32 -11.21 -6.40
CA GLY A 52 -0.99 -9.82 -6.68
C GLY A 52 -1.35 -8.89 -5.53
N VAL A 53 -2.09 -7.81 -5.83
CA VAL A 53 -2.56 -6.82 -4.84
C VAL A 53 -3.53 -7.40 -3.80
N PHE A 54 -4.17 -8.54 -4.09
CA PHE A 54 -5.07 -9.17 -3.13
C PHE A 54 -4.33 -9.86 -2.00
N ARG A 55 -3.07 -10.27 -2.21
CA ARG A 55 -2.26 -11.02 -1.23
C ARG A 55 -2.28 -10.40 0.18
N TRP A 56 -2.22 -9.08 0.27
CA TRP A 56 -2.22 -8.33 1.54
C TRP A 56 -3.38 -7.36 1.64
N SER A 57 -4.49 -7.63 0.93
CA SER A 57 -5.62 -6.73 0.95
C SER A 57 -6.15 -6.56 2.38
N PHE A 58 -6.77 -5.40 2.63
CA PHE A 58 -7.47 -5.06 3.87
C PHE A 58 -8.59 -6.04 4.26
N ARG A 59 -8.86 -7.08 3.47
CA ARG A 59 -9.89 -8.10 3.74
C ARG A 59 -9.28 -9.40 4.28
N TRP A 60 -8.23 -9.91 3.63
CA TRP A 60 -7.66 -11.22 3.99
C TRP A 60 -6.83 -11.17 5.26
N LEU A 61 -6.05 -10.09 5.46
CA LEU A 61 -5.19 -9.98 6.63
C LEU A 61 -6.02 -9.87 7.93
N PRO A 62 -7.06 -9.01 8.04
CA PRO A 62 -7.91 -9.01 9.24
C PRO A 62 -8.66 -10.33 9.45
N LEU A 63 -9.13 -10.97 8.37
CA LEU A 63 -9.79 -12.27 8.47
C LEU A 63 -8.82 -13.35 8.99
N PHE A 64 -7.57 -13.36 8.52
CA PHE A 64 -6.53 -14.26 9.05
C PHE A 64 -6.35 -14.08 10.56
N HIS A 65 -6.23 -12.82 11.02
CA HIS A 65 -6.06 -12.51 12.44
C HIS A 65 -7.25 -12.95 13.28
N LEU A 66 -8.47 -12.73 12.79
CA LEU A 66 -9.69 -13.14 13.47
C LEU A 66 -9.75 -14.66 13.63
N VAL A 67 -9.54 -15.41 12.54
CA VAL A 67 -9.57 -16.88 12.58
C VAL A 67 -8.46 -17.43 13.48
N LEU A 68 -7.26 -16.84 13.44
CA LEU A 68 -6.16 -17.22 14.32
C LEU A 68 -6.48 -16.96 15.79
N ALA A 69 -7.10 -15.83 16.12
CA ALA A 69 -7.51 -15.49 17.48
C ALA A 69 -8.60 -16.45 18.00
N LEU A 70 -9.57 -16.82 17.16
CA LEU A 70 -10.60 -17.82 17.51
C LEU A 70 -9.96 -19.20 17.79
N CYS A 71 -9.06 -19.67 16.92
CA CYS A 71 -8.32 -20.91 17.15
C CYS A 71 -7.54 -20.90 18.48
N ALA A 72 -6.90 -19.77 18.80
CA ALA A 72 -6.15 -19.61 20.03
C ALA A 72 -7.04 -19.55 21.28
N ALA A 73 -8.21 -18.93 21.20
CA ALA A 73 -9.19 -18.91 22.29
C ALA A 73 -9.70 -20.32 22.61
N GLU A 74 -10.03 -21.09 21.57
CA GLU A 74 -10.47 -22.49 21.69
C GLU A 74 -9.36 -23.39 22.26
N ALA A 75 -8.09 -23.17 21.87
CA ALA A 75 -6.94 -23.84 22.45
C ALA A 75 -6.78 -23.51 23.94
N SER A 76 -6.87 -22.22 24.29
CA SER A 76 -6.70 -21.72 25.65
C SER A 76 -7.80 -22.24 26.59
N ALA A 77 -9.03 -22.41 26.10
CA ALA A 77 -10.14 -22.98 26.84
C ALA A 77 -9.89 -24.45 27.28
N LEU A 78 -8.96 -25.16 26.63
CA LEU A 78 -8.58 -26.52 26.98
C LEU A 78 -7.37 -26.60 27.93
N PHE A 79 -6.83 -25.45 28.36
CA PHE A 79 -5.60 -25.42 29.14
C PHE A 79 -5.82 -25.64 30.64
N SER A 80 -5.10 -26.63 31.17
CA SER A 80 -4.74 -26.67 32.59
C SER A 80 -3.74 -25.56 32.95
N ALA A 81 -3.59 -25.26 34.24
CA ALA A 81 -2.62 -24.27 34.72
C ALA A 81 -1.18 -24.56 34.24
N LYS A 82 -0.79 -25.84 34.16
CA LYS A 82 0.52 -26.25 33.63
C LYS A 82 0.67 -25.89 32.14
N GLN A 83 -0.39 -26.07 31.36
CA GLN A 83 -0.39 -25.78 29.93
C GLN A 83 -0.40 -24.28 29.63
N ARG A 84 -1.07 -23.46 30.45
CA ARG A 84 -0.99 -21.99 30.36
C ARG A 84 0.44 -21.48 30.57
N ARG A 85 1.13 -21.97 31.59
CA ARG A 85 2.56 -21.66 31.83
C ARG A 85 3.44 -22.12 30.68
N PHE A 86 3.16 -23.29 30.11
CA PHE A 86 3.86 -23.77 28.92
C PHE A 86 3.66 -22.86 27.71
N ALA A 87 2.45 -22.34 27.49
CA ALA A 87 2.17 -21.39 26.41
C ALA A 87 2.93 -20.06 26.59
N ALA A 88 2.98 -19.52 27.81
CA ALA A 88 3.78 -18.33 28.12
C ALA A 88 5.28 -18.57 27.87
N ALA A 89 5.81 -19.73 28.27
CA ALA A 89 7.20 -20.12 28.00
C ALA A 89 7.46 -20.29 26.49
N LEU A 90 6.52 -20.87 25.74
CA LEU A 90 6.64 -21.03 24.29
C LEU A 90 6.65 -19.67 23.58
N MET A 91 5.83 -18.72 24.02
CA MET A 91 5.89 -17.34 23.53
C MET A 91 7.28 -16.73 23.73
N LEU A 92 7.91 -16.92 24.90
CA LEU A 92 9.29 -16.46 25.14
C LEU A 92 10.26 -17.04 24.11
N VAL A 93 10.17 -18.35 23.87
CA VAL A 93 11.03 -19.04 22.89
C VAL A 93 10.80 -18.48 21.48
N LEU A 94 9.54 -18.33 21.05
CA LEU A 94 9.21 -17.76 19.74
C LEU A 94 9.75 -16.33 19.61
N MET A 95 9.67 -15.54 20.68
CA MET A 95 10.22 -14.19 20.72
C MET A 95 11.74 -14.17 20.55
N LEU A 96 12.45 -15.01 21.31
CA LEU A 96 13.90 -15.12 21.22
C LEU A 96 14.34 -15.58 19.83
N VAL A 97 13.65 -16.57 19.26
CA VAL A 97 13.88 -17.03 17.88
C VAL A 97 13.66 -15.89 16.89
N PHE A 98 12.58 -15.11 17.03
CA PHE A 98 12.30 -13.96 16.17
C PHE A 98 13.40 -12.89 16.25
N ILE A 99 13.85 -12.54 17.46
CA ILE A 99 14.93 -11.58 17.69
C ILE A 99 16.24 -12.08 17.06
N ILE A 100 16.65 -13.33 17.36
CA ILE A 100 17.87 -13.94 16.83
C ILE A 100 17.84 -14.00 15.30
N ALA A 101 16.72 -14.47 14.72
CA ALA A 101 16.55 -14.54 13.28
C ALA A 101 16.63 -13.16 12.63
N SER A 102 16.04 -12.14 13.25
CA SER A 102 16.08 -10.76 12.74
C SER A 102 17.51 -10.21 12.69
N PHE A 103 18.34 -10.50 13.69
CA PHE A 103 19.75 -10.15 13.70
C PHE A 103 20.57 -10.94 12.68
N LEU A 104 20.42 -12.27 12.63
CA LEU A 104 21.16 -13.13 11.69
C LEU A 104 20.85 -12.78 10.23
N LEU A 105 19.58 -12.49 9.93
CA LEU A 105 19.12 -12.12 8.59
C LEU A 105 19.36 -10.64 8.27
N ARG A 106 19.95 -9.86 9.19
CA ARG A 106 20.18 -8.40 9.05
C ARG A 106 18.92 -7.64 8.65
N THR A 107 17.78 -8.07 9.19
CA THR A 107 16.47 -7.42 8.98
C THR A 107 16.06 -6.56 10.17
N ALA A 108 16.91 -6.50 11.20
CA ALA A 108 16.75 -5.63 12.36
C ALA A 108 16.89 -4.16 11.95
N GLY A 109 15.78 -3.42 12.00
CA GLY A 109 15.78 -1.95 11.94
C GLY A 109 15.84 -1.33 13.33
N ASP A 110 16.01 -0.01 13.39
CA ASP A 110 16.18 0.75 14.65
C ASP A 110 15.01 0.56 15.65
N GLN A 111 13.82 0.25 15.15
CA GLN A 111 12.61 0.04 15.95
C GLN A 111 12.46 -1.37 16.51
N LEU A 112 13.31 -2.34 16.11
CA LEU A 112 13.25 -3.71 16.61
C LEU A 112 13.59 -3.79 18.10
N PHE A 113 14.60 -3.03 18.53
CA PHE A 113 15.13 -3.11 19.88
C PHE A 113 14.14 -2.61 20.96
N PRO A 114 13.48 -1.43 20.82
CA PRO A 114 12.44 -1.02 21.75
C PRO A 114 11.25 -1.99 21.81
N LEU A 115 10.81 -2.50 20.65
CA LEU A 115 9.66 -3.41 20.57
C LEU A 115 9.96 -4.76 21.22
N ALA A 116 11.17 -5.30 21.02
CA ALA A 116 11.61 -6.56 21.63
C ALA A 116 11.59 -6.48 23.17
N TRP A 117 12.05 -5.39 23.78
CA TRP A 117 12.01 -5.22 25.23
C TRP A 117 10.59 -5.13 25.76
N PHE A 118 9.70 -4.42 25.07
CA PHE A 118 8.30 -4.34 25.46
C PHE A 118 7.66 -5.74 25.46
N TYR A 119 7.89 -6.50 24.40
CA TYR A 119 7.42 -7.87 24.28
C TYR A 119 7.99 -8.82 25.33
N LEU A 120 9.28 -8.73 25.67
CA LEU A 120 9.87 -9.49 26.78
C LEU A 120 9.19 -9.14 28.11
N GLY A 121 8.90 -7.87 28.35
CA GLY A 121 8.15 -7.41 29.51
C GLY A 121 6.74 -8.01 29.58
N LEU A 122 6.04 -8.06 28.45
CA LEU A 122 4.71 -8.68 28.36
C LEU A 122 4.74 -10.19 28.64
N VAL A 123 5.72 -10.90 28.08
CA VAL A 123 5.91 -12.34 28.33
C VAL A 123 6.17 -12.60 29.81
N PHE A 124 7.03 -11.78 30.42
CA PHE A 124 7.33 -11.87 31.85
C PHE A 124 6.08 -11.60 32.70
N ALA A 125 5.33 -10.53 32.39
CA ALA A 125 4.09 -10.21 33.08
C ALA A 125 3.06 -11.37 32.97
N TRP A 126 2.91 -11.98 31.80
CA TRP A 126 2.05 -13.15 31.63
C TRP A 126 2.49 -14.31 32.53
N ALA A 127 3.78 -14.66 32.52
CA ALA A 127 4.30 -15.75 33.35
C ALA A 127 4.10 -15.51 34.86
N VAL A 128 4.25 -14.27 35.31
CA VAL A 128 3.98 -13.86 36.70
C VAL A 128 2.50 -14.02 37.02
N ILE A 129 1.60 -13.55 36.16
CA ILE A 129 0.15 -13.66 36.37
C ILE A 129 -0.30 -15.13 36.42
N GLU A 130 0.24 -16.01 35.59
CA GLU A 130 -0.02 -17.46 35.64
C GLU A 130 0.51 -18.15 36.92
N SER A 131 1.28 -17.42 37.74
CA SER A 131 1.75 -17.88 39.04
C SER A 131 0.89 -17.38 40.20
N LEU A 132 -0.04 -16.44 39.96
CA LEU A 132 -0.96 -15.91 40.97
C LEU A 132 -2.20 -16.82 41.13
N PRO A 133 -2.85 -16.84 42.30
CA PRO A 133 -4.01 -17.69 42.57
C PRO A 133 -5.35 -17.07 42.11
N SER A 134 -5.40 -16.38 40.96
CA SER A 134 -6.60 -15.63 40.51
C SER A 134 -7.11 -16.10 39.14
N ASN A 135 -8.27 -16.77 39.15
CA ASN A 135 -8.94 -17.21 37.92
C ASN A 135 -9.32 -16.06 37.00
N PHE A 136 -9.80 -14.94 37.57
CA PHE A 136 -10.14 -13.75 36.79
C PHE A 136 -8.94 -13.22 36.01
N LEU A 137 -7.76 -13.15 36.64
CA LEU A 137 -6.55 -12.70 35.96
C LEU A 137 -6.15 -13.68 34.85
N HIS A 138 -6.21 -14.99 35.09
CA HIS A 138 -5.86 -15.99 34.08
C HIS A 138 -6.73 -15.91 32.82
N GLU A 139 -8.03 -15.66 32.97
CA GLU A 139 -8.96 -15.57 31.84
C GLU A 139 -8.68 -14.36 30.94
N TRP A 140 -8.37 -13.21 31.55
CA TRP A 140 -8.17 -11.96 30.80
C TRP A 140 -6.73 -11.75 30.30
N THR A 141 -5.74 -12.43 30.89
CA THR A 141 -4.33 -12.17 30.59
C THR A 141 -3.99 -12.35 29.11
N PRO A 142 -4.39 -13.44 28.40
CA PRO A 142 -4.06 -13.59 26.98
C PRO A 142 -4.59 -12.44 26.12
N ALA A 143 -5.81 -11.96 26.40
CA ALA A 143 -6.41 -10.84 25.67
C ALA A 143 -5.69 -9.53 25.98
N ALA A 144 -5.39 -9.25 27.25
CA ALA A 144 -4.67 -8.05 27.66
C ALA A 144 -3.25 -8.00 27.09
N VAL A 145 -2.53 -9.12 27.10
CA VAL A 145 -1.19 -9.25 26.51
C VAL A 145 -1.23 -9.07 25.00
N THR A 146 -2.22 -9.66 24.32
CA THR A 146 -2.40 -9.49 22.87
C THR A 146 -2.65 -8.01 22.53
N PHE A 147 -3.58 -7.37 23.25
CA PHE A 147 -3.90 -5.96 23.06
C PHE A 147 -2.67 -5.07 23.28
N ALA A 148 -1.94 -5.26 24.39
CA ALA A 148 -0.74 -4.50 24.68
C ALA A 148 0.36 -4.73 23.62
N ALA A 149 0.51 -5.96 23.12
CA ALA A 149 1.47 -6.27 22.07
C ALA A 149 1.13 -5.56 20.75
N LEU A 150 -0.15 -5.58 20.34
CA LEU A 150 -0.62 -4.88 19.15
C LEU A 150 -0.49 -3.37 19.30
N LEU A 151 -0.83 -2.82 20.46
CA LEU A 151 -0.68 -1.39 20.76
C LEU A 151 0.79 -0.96 20.71
N ALA A 152 1.70 -1.73 21.31
CA ALA A 152 3.13 -1.45 21.23
C ALA A 152 3.65 -1.57 19.81
N THR A 153 3.17 -2.54 19.03
CA THR A 153 3.49 -2.61 17.59
C THR A 153 3.10 -1.32 16.89
N TYR A 154 1.87 -0.84 17.13
CA TYR A 154 1.35 0.38 16.50
C TYR A 154 2.10 1.65 16.92
N LEU A 155 2.50 1.76 18.19
CA LEU A 155 3.19 2.94 18.73
C LEU A 155 4.69 2.94 18.44
N CYS A 156 5.34 1.76 18.43
CA CYS A 156 6.79 1.65 18.26
C CYS A 156 7.20 1.46 16.80
N LEU A 157 6.36 0.83 15.96
CA LEU A 157 6.61 0.78 14.53
C LEU A 157 6.01 2.00 13.85
N SER A 158 6.77 2.66 12.99
CA SER A 158 6.18 3.71 12.17
C SER A 158 5.07 3.12 11.29
N THR A 159 3.88 3.69 11.40
CA THR A 159 2.64 3.18 10.78
C THR A 159 2.67 3.12 9.25
N ASN A 160 3.72 3.66 8.61
CA ASN A 160 3.83 3.85 7.16
C ASN A 160 5.30 3.88 6.67
N CYS A 161 6.15 2.95 7.10
CA CYS A 161 7.58 2.93 6.69
C CYS A 161 7.79 2.85 5.17
N GLY A 162 6.83 2.25 4.46
CA GLY A 162 6.88 2.07 3.01
C GLY A 162 6.05 3.07 2.21
N VAL A 163 5.25 3.92 2.86
CA VAL A 163 4.42 4.90 2.15
C VAL A 163 5.21 6.20 2.04
N PRO A 164 5.56 6.65 0.83
CA PRO A 164 6.26 7.91 0.64
C PRO A 164 5.42 9.07 1.20
N LYS A 165 6.07 9.94 1.98
CA LYS A 165 5.49 11.21 2.42
C LYS A 165 5.91 12.30 1.43
N TYR A 166 4.95 13.09 1.00
CA TYR A 166 5.17 14.19 0.05
C TYR A 166 4.92 15.52 0.77
N ASN A 167 5.78 16.52 0.54
CA ASN A 167 5.47 17.89 0.94
C ASN A 167 4.60 18.53 -0.14
N LEU A 168 3.29 18.29 -0.08
CA LEU A 168 2.37 18.79 -1.10
C LEU A 168 2.02 20.27 -0.86
N ALA A 169 2.11 21.09 -1.91
CA ALA A 169 1.79 22.51 -1.87
C ALA A 169 0.30 22.73 -1.59
N GLN A 170 -0.08 23.60 -0.66
CA GLN A 170 -1.50 23.89 -0.38
C GLN A 170 -2.26 24.46 -1.60
N SER A 171 -1.54 25.09 -2.53
CA SER A 171 -2.08 25.56 -3.81
C SER A 171 -2.64 24.44 -4.68
N LEU A 172 -2.27 23.18 -4.44
CA LEU A 172 -2.76 22.02 -5.21
C LEU A 172 -4.27 21.84 -5.13
N LEU A 173 -4.92 22.37 -4.07
CA LEU A 173 -6.38 22.31 -3.89
C LEU A 173 -7.13 23.21 -4.89
N LYS A 174 -6.41 24.11 -5.57
CA LYS A 174 -6.95 24.96 -6.62
C LYS A 174 -6.60 24.37 -7.99
N PRO A 175 -7.48 24.48 -8.99
CA PRO A 175 -7.16 24.00 -10.34
C PRO A 175 -6.02 24.83 -10.94
N GLN A 176 -5.97 26.13 -10.66
CA GLN A 176 -4.88 26.99 -11.13
C GLN A 176 -3.52 26.52 -10.61
N PRO A 177 -2.47 26.61 -11.43
CA PRO A 177 -2.42 27.29 -12.73
C PRO A 177 -2.91 26.43 -13.91
N LEU A 178 -3.30 25.18 -13.69
CA LEU A 178 -3.79 24.27 -14.73
C LEU A 178 -5.26 24.56 -15.10
N ASP A 179 -5.63 24.15 -16.31
CA ASP A 179 -6.96 24.35 -16.88
C ASP A 179 -7.84 23.11 -16.67
N PRO A 180 -8.92 23.17 -15.87
CA PRO A 180 -9.79 22.02 -15.62
C PRO A 180 -10.52 21.51 -16.88
N GLN A 181 -10.61 22.33 -17.93
CA GLN A 181 -11.21 21.94 -19.21
C GLN A 181 -10.32 21.04 -20.06
N ARG A 182 -9.06 20.85 -19.66
CA ARG A 182 -8.09 20.00 -20.37
C ARG A 182 -7.93 18.62 -19.74
N LEU A 183 -7.56 17.65 -20.56
CA LEU A 183 -7.08 16.33 -20.13
C LEU A 183 -5.55 16.33 -20.20
N TYR A 184 -4.93 16.20 -19.03
CA TYR A 184 -3.49 16.23 -18.90
C TYR A 184 -2.84 14.86 -19.00
N PHE A 185 -1.66 14.82 -19.61
CA PHE A 185 -0.68 13.74 -19.47
C PHE A 185 0.58 14.30 -18.83
N SER A 186 1.01 13.74 -17.70
CA SER A 186 2.11 14.25 -16.88
C SER A 186 3.30 13.30 -16.87
N VAL A 187 4.49 13.78 -17.17
CA VAL A 187 5.72 12.98 -17.23
C VAL A 187 6.63 13.41 -16.09
N TYR A 188 6.86 12.51 -15.14
CA TYR A 188 7.63 12.77 -13.94
C TYR A 188 8.39 11.53 -13.45
N PRO A 189 9.51 11.69 -12.73
CA PRO A 189 10.27 10.58 -12.17
C PRO A 189 9.46 9.81 -11.12
N PRO A 190 9.79 8.54 -10.83
CA PRO A 190 9.09 7.72 -9.84
C PRO A 190 8.92 8.45 -8.49
N PRO A 191 7.68 8.81 -8.11
CA PRO A 191 7.45 9.77 -7.04
C PRO A 191 7.81 9.21 -5.68
N GLU A 192 7.65 7.91 -5.47
CA GLU A 192 8.03 7.20 -4.25
C GLU A 192 9.53 7.26 -3.93
N ASN A 193 10.37 7.72 -4.86
CA ASN A 193 11.78 7.96 -4.61
C ASN A 193 12.11 9.45 -4.72
N PHE A 194 11.62 10.10 -5.78
CA PHE A 194 12.07 11.43 -6.16
C PHE A 194 11.38 12.57 -5.39
N TYR A 195 10.07 12.46 -5.15
CA TYR A 195 9.28 13.52 -4.49
C TYR A 195 9.08 13.30 -2.99
N ARG A 196 9.71 12.26 -2.43
CA ARG A 196 9.70 12.02 -0.99
C ARG A 196 10.26 13.21 -0.24
N VAL A 197 9.68 13.52 0.92
CA VAL A 197 10.06 14.68 1.75
C VAL A 197 11.54 14.70 2.11
N GLU A 198 12.18 13.52 2.22
CA GLU A 198 13.62 13.42 2.47
C GLU A 198 14.48 13.83 1.28
N ALA A 199 14.02 13.60 0.05
CA ALA A 199 14.73 13.93 -1.19
C ALA A 199 14.36 15.32 -1.74
N LYS A 200 13.08 15.69 -1.65
CA LYS A 200 12.52 16.96 -2.11
C LYS A 200 11.72 17.60 -0.98
N PRO A 201 12.39 18.33 -0.05
CA PRO A 201 11.74 18.88 1.13
C PRO A 201 10.87 20.11 0.82
N GLY A 202 11.03 20.73 -0.36
CA GLY A 202 10.20 21.84 -0.81
C GLY A 202 8.78 21.41 -1.22
N PRO A 203 7.83 22.35 -1.30
CA PRO A 203 6.47 22.06 -1.73
C PRO A 203 6.43 21.59 -3.19
N VAL A 204 5.60 20.59 -3.48
CA VAL A 204 5.37 20.04 -4.84
C VAL A 204 3.89 19.84 -5.14
N GLY A 205 3.54 19.71 -6.42
CA GLY A 205 2.18 19.37 -6.86
C GLY A 205 1.36 20.58 -7.31
N GLN A 206 1.98 21.72 -7.57
CA GLN A 206 1.29 22.81 -8.25
C GLN A 206 0.97 22.43 -9.71
N ILE A 207 1.92 21.82 -10.42
CA ILE A 207 1.74 21.36 -11.82
C ILE A 207 1.93 19.85 -12.00
N VAL A 208 3.00 19.22 -11.49
CA VAL A 208 3.34 17.81 -11.83
C VAL A 208 2.31 16.81 -11.28
N ARG A 209 1.71 17.14 -10.12
CA ARG A 209 0.61 16.42 -9.45
C ARG A 209 0.75 14.88 -9.47
N PRO A 210 1.72 14.31 -8.75
CA PRO A 210 1.90 12.86 -8.67
C PRO A 210 0.67 12.14 -8.12
N GLY A 211 0.43 10.91 -8.60
CA GLY A 211 -0.65 10.09 -8.09
C GLY A 211 -2.04 10.64 -8.39
N SER A 212 -2.95 10.57 -7.42
CA SER A 212 -4.33 11.06 -7.55
C SER A 212 -4.50 12.50 -7.04
N THR A 213 -3.40 13.23 -6.81
CA THR A 213 -3.45 14.59 -6.25
C THR A 213 -4.13 15.61 -7.18
N SER A 214 -4.15 15.35 -8.49
CA SER A 214 -4.92 16.12 -9.47
C SER A 214 -6.42 16.15 -9.17
N MET A 215 -6.98 15.06 -8.63
CA MET A 215 -8.40 14.94 -8.30
C MET A 215 -8.83 15.90 -7.19
N TRP A 216 -7.92 16.33 -6.32
CA TRP A 216 -8.25 17.23 -5.20
C TRP A 216 -8.66 18.63 -5.67
N ALA A 217 -8.31 19.01 -6.91
CA ALA A 217 -8.75 20.25 -7.54
C ALA A 217 -9.69 20.02 -8.73
N GLY A 218 -10.21 18.80 -8.91
CA GLY A 218 -11.07 18.48 -10.06
C GLY A 218 -10.36 18.54 -11.41
N LEU A 219 -9.02 18.43 -11.44
CA LEU A 219 -8.28 18.35 -12.69
C LEU A 219 -8.31 16.91 -13.24
N ARG A 220 -8.27 16.80 -14.57
CA ARG A 220 -8.35 15.52 -15.27
C ARG A 220 -7.00 15.15 -15.83
N PHE A 221 -6.50 14.01 -15.38
CA PHE A 221 -5.22 13.46 -15.82
C PHE A 221 -5.48 12.06 -16.37
N LEU A 222 -4.82 11.71 -17.47
CA LEU A 222 -4.78 10.34 -17.97
C LEU A 222 -4.05 9.45 -16.97
N ASN A 223 -2.88 9.89 -16.52
CA ASN A 223 -2.00 9.13 -15.64
C ASN A 223 -2.05 9.67 -14.21
N GLY A 224 -2.25 8.76 -13.26
CA GLY A 224 -2.41 9.05 -11.84
C GLY A 224 -2.41 7.77 -11.00
N TYR A 225 -2.68 7.89 -9.70
CA TYR A 225 -2.54 6.76 -8.78
C TYR A 225 -3.59 5.69 -9.05
N SER A 226 -3.14 4.47 -9.33
CA SER A 226 -3.98 3.28 -9.25
C SER A 226 -3.14 2.04 -8.93
N PRO A 227 -3.35 1.41 -7.77
CA PRO A 227 -2.63 0.19 -7.41
C PRO A 227 -3.02 -0.99 -8.30
N ILE A 228 -4.18 -0.91 -8.97
CA ILE A 228 -4.69 -1.96 -9.86
C ILE A 228 -4.25 -1.72 -11.31
N ARG A 229 -3.75 -0.52 -11.65
CA ARG A 229 -3.25 -0.13 -12.99
C ARG A 229 -4.26 -0.48 -14.10
N PRO A 230 -5.22 0.41 -14.43
CA PRO A 230 -6.28 0.13 -15.40
C PRO A 230 -5.71 -0.45 -16.69
N ALA A 231 -6.16 -1.65 -17.08
CA ALA A 231 -5.45 -2.49 -18.05
C ALA A 231 -5.13 -1.77 -19.37
N GLY A 232 -6.05 -0.93 -19.88
CA GLY A 232 -5.81 -0.12 -21.07
C GLY A 232 -4.68 0.89 -20.88
N VAL A 233 -4.74 1.73 -19.83
CA VAL A 233 -3.70 2.73 -19.53
C VAL A 233 -2.37 2.05 -19.22
N ALA A 234 -2.38 0.98 -18.43
CA ALA A 234 -1.19 0.24 -18.06
C ALA A 234 -0.50 -0.41 -19.25
N ARG A 235 -1.26 -0.90 -20.23
CA ARG A 235 -0.72 -1.53 -21.44
C ARG A 235 -0.18 -0.50 -22.43
N GLU A 236 -0.95 0.56 -22.70
CA GLU A 236 -0.59 1.55 -23.72
C GLU A 236 0.46 2.55 -23.23
N PHE A 237 0.46 2.89 -21.93
CA PHE A 237 1.35 3.90 -21.34
C PHE A 237 2.38 3.31 -20.40
N VAL A 238 2.38 1.99 -20.14
CA VAL A 238 3.34 1.34 -19.22
C VAL A 238 3.40 2.08 -17.87
N SER A 239 2.24 2.56 -17.40
CA SER A 239 2.16 3.37 -16.18
C SER A 239 2.35 2.50 -14.95
N ALA A 240 3.18 2.95 -14.03
CA ALA A 240 3.34 2.34 -12.72
C ALA A 240 2.30 2.89 -11.71
N ILE A 241 2.44 2.52 -10.43
CA ILE A 241 1.36 2.62 -9.43
C ILE A 241 0.95 4.06 -9.16
N HIS A 242 1.89 5.00 -9.20
CA HIS A 242 1.59 6.41 -8.97
C HIS A 242 1.30 7.19 -10.25
N GLY A 243 1.29 6.53 -11.42
CA GLY A 243 1.00 7.13 -12.71
C GLY A 243 2.24 7.57 -13.49
N GLU A 244 3.44 7.42 -12.93
CA GLU A 244 4.70 7.56 -13.63
C GLU A 244 4.77 6.58 -14.82
N VAL A 245 5.34 7.03 -15.93
CA VAL A 245 5.46 6.29 -17.19
C VAL A 245 6.94 6.04 -17.47
N ASP A 246 7.24 4.92 -18.13
CA ASP A 246 8.58 4.66 -18.64
C ASP A 246 9.11 5.86 -19.46
N LEU A 247 10.32 6.31 -19.13
CA LEU A 247 10.85 7.56 -19.68
C LEU A 247 11.04 7.49 -21.21
N SER A 248 11.49 6.34 -21.73
CA SER A 248 11.71 6.17 -23.16
C SER A 248 10.39 6.16 -23.94
N LEU A 249 9.35 5.55 -23.35
CA LEU A 249 8.01 5.60 -23.90
C LEU A 249 7.41 7.01 -23.83
N ALA A 250 7.58 7.72 -22.72
CA ALA A 250 7.09 9.09 -22.57
C ALA A 250 7.74 10.02 -23.60
N GLU A 251 9.05 9.91 -23.81
CA GLU A 251 9.77 10.68 -24.83
C GLU A 251 9.23 10.35 -26.23
N TRP A 252 9.08 9.07 -26.57
CA TRP A 252 8.52 8.65 -27.85
C TRP A 252 7.08 9.15 -28.06
N LEU A 253 6.23 9.08 -27.03
CA LEU A 253 4.85 9.59 -27.09
C LEU A 253 4.83 11.09 -27.38
N LEU A 254 5.69 11.87 -26.72
CA LEU A 254 5.77 13.32 -26.92
C LEU A 254 6.37 13.68 -28.27
N GLN A 255 7.37 12.94 -28.76
CA GLN A 255 8.05 13.27 -30.02
C GLN A 255 7.32 12.74 -31.26
N GLN A 256 6.61 11.61 -31.14
CA GLN A 256 6.04 10.89 -32.30
C GLN A 256 4.51 10.79 -32.27
N GLN A 257 3.87 10.93 -31.11
CA GLN A 257 2.42 10.72 -30.94
C GLN A 257 1.66 11.96 -30.44
N ALA A 258 2.32 13.11 -30.32
CA ALA A 258 1.71 14.35 -29.87
C ALA A 258 1.15 15.23 -31.00
N GLY A 259 1.32 14.85 -32.27
CA GLY A 259 0.77 15.57 -33.42
C GLY A 259 -0.72 15.32 -33.68
N GLU A 260 -1.25 15.92 -34.76
CA GLU A 260 -2.68 15.84 -35.11
C GLU A 260 -3.22 14.42 -35.32
N GLU A 261 -2.41 13.53 -35.88
CA GLU A 261 -2.80 12.13 -36.11
C GLU A 261 -2.33 11.19 -35.00
N GLY A 262 -1.64 11.73 -34.00
CA GLY A 262 -1.01 10.96 -32.95
C GLY A 262 -1.99 10.44 -31.89
N LEU A 263 -1.56 9.40 -31.18
CA LEU A 263 -2.34 8.78 -30.10
C LEU A 263 -2.85 9.82 -29.08
N LEU A 264 -2.00 10.78 -28.68
CA LEU A 264 -2.35 11.71 -27.61
C LEU A 264 -3.57 12.57 -27.98
N LYS A 265 -3.68 13.05 -29.22
CA LYS A 265 -4.87 13.77 -29.69
C LYS A 265 -6.10 12.87 -29.79
N ARG A 266 -5.93 11.63 -30.28
CA ARG A 266 -7.03 10.66 -30.45
C ARG A 266 -7.74 10.32 -29.14
N ILE A 267 -7.01 10.30 -28.03
CA ILE A 267 -7.58 10.07 -26.69
C ILE A 267 -7.94 11.36 -25.95
N GLY A 268 -7.84 12.51 -26.63
CA GLY A 268 -8.28 13.81 -26.12
C GLY A 268 -7.28 14.52 -25.21
N ILE A 269 -6.00 14.13 -25.20
CA ILE A 269 -4.98 14.89 -24.46
C ILE A 269 -4.69 16.20 -25.18
N ASP A 270 -4.90 17.28 -24.44
CA ASP A 270 -4.68 18.67 -24.86
C ASP A 270 -3.88 19.49 -23.83
N GLY A 271 -3.42 18.84 -22.77
CA GLY A 271 -2.41 19.34 -21.83
C GLY A 271 -1.30 18.31 -21.61
N ILE A 272 -0.04 18.74 -21.67
CA ILE A 272 1.13 17.91 -21.37
C ILE A 272 1.94 18.60 -20.28
N ILE A 273 2.32 17.87 -19.24
CA ILE A 273 3.20 18.36 -18.19
C ILE A 273 4.49 17.55 -18.25
N VAL A 274 5.63 18.23 -18.26
CA VAL A 274 6.95 17.59 -18.23
C VAL A 274 7.70 18.13 -17.02
N ALA A 275 8.03 17.25 -16.09
CA ALA A 275 8.79 17.60 -14.89
C ALA A 275 10.16 18.19 -15.25
N ARG A 276 10.70 19.07 -14.39
CA ARG A 276 11.94 19.83 -14.61
C ARG A 276 13.14 18.94 -14.93
N GLU A 277 13.13 17.72 -14.41
CA GLU A 277 14.18 16.72 -14.56
C GLU A 277 14.33 16.21 -16.01
N PHE A 278 13.36 16.47 -16.88
CA PHE A 278 13.37 16.03 -18.27
C PHE A 278 13.39 17.18 -19.25
N ASN A 279 14.19 17.05 -20.32
CA ASN A 279 14.41 18.11 -21.31
C ASN A 279 13.85 17.78 -22.70
N PHE A 280 12.70 17.10 -22.78
CA PHE A 280 11.96 16.96 -24.03
C PHE A 280 10.65 17.77 -24.00
N ALA A 281 10.14 18.08 -25.18
CA ALA A 281 8.91 18.84 -25.41
C ALA A 281 8.07 18.14 -26.48
N PRO A 282 6.73 18.30 -26.45
CA PRO A 282 5.87 17.65 -27.44
C PRO A 282 6.12 18.19 -28.85
N GLN A 283 6.03 17.30 -29.83
CA GLN A 283 6.18 17.60 -31.26
C GLN A 283 4.88 17.28 -32.03
N PRO A 284 4.59 18.04 -33.11
CA PRO A 284 5.38 19.15 -33.64
C PRO A 284 5.19 20.43 -32.82
N ALA A 285 6.26 21.19 -32.61
CA ALA A 285 6.25 22.42 -31.79
C ALA A 285 5.21 23.47 -32.26
N GLY A 286 4.80 23.44 -33.53
CA GLY A 286 3.76 24.30 -34.07
C GLY A 286 2.37 24.05 -33.47
N GLU A 287 2.08 22.85 -32.99
CA GLU A 287 0.77 22.46 -32.42
C GLU A 287 0.65 22.73 -30.92
N TRP A 288 1.77 23.02 -30.24
CA TRP A 288 1.83 23.18 -28.80
C TRP A 288 2.32 24.57 -28.41
N GLU A 289 1.80 25.09 -27.32
CA GLU A 289 2.26 26.32 -26.69
C GLU A 289 2.73 26.04 -25.26
N LEU A 290 3.84 26.65 -24.86
CA LEU A 290 4.29 26.63 -23.48
C LEU A 290 3.38 27.56 -22.68
N ALA A 291 2.51 26.98 -21.85
CA ALA A 291 1.56 27.71 -21.04
C ALA A 291 2.18 28.18 -19.72
N ILE A 292 2.99 27.33 -19.09
CA ILE A 292 3.61 27.58 -17.78
C ILE A 292 5.01 26.97 -17.76
N GLU A 293 5.96 27.71 -17.18
CA GLU A 293 7.26 27.17 -16.75
C GLU A 293 7.48 27.54 -15.28
N SER A 294 7.93 26.57 -14.50
CA SER A 294 8.20 26.72 -13.07
C SER A 294 9.33 25.79 -12.63
N ASP A 295 9.70 25.86 -11.36
CA ASP A 295 10.69 24.96 -10.75
C ASP A 295 10.24 23.49 -10.71
N GLU A 296 8.93 23.22 -10.84
CA GLU A 296 8.42 21.86 -10.97
C GLU A 296 8.55 21.30 -12.39
N GLY A 297 8.59 22.16 -13.41
CA GLY A 297 8.56 21.73 -14.81
C GLY A 297 7.80 22.68 -15.73
N ARG A 298 7.40 22.14 -16.88
CA ARG A 298 6.78 22.86 -18.00
C ARG A 298 5.42 22.28 -18.31
N VAL A 299 4.46 23.16 -18.61
CA VAL A 299 3.11 22.80 -19.04
C VAL A 299 2.92 23.27 -20.46
N PHE A 300 2.55 22.36 -21.34
CA PHE A 300 2.25 22.60 -22.73
C PHE A 300 0.76 22.41 -22.97
N HIS A 301 0.13 23.37 -23.61
CA HIS A 301 -1.24 23.24 -24.08
C HIS A 301 -1.24 23.05 -25.57
N ARG A 302 -2.15 22.21 -26.07
CA ARG A 302 -2.41 22.17 -27.51
C ARG A 302 -3.04 23.51 -27.91
N ARG A 303 -2.56 24.10 -29.00
CA ARG A 303 -3.07 25.36 -29.54
C ARG A 303 -4.55 25.23 -29.91
N GLY A 304 -5.30 26.30 -29.68
CA GLY A 304 -6.75 26.35 -29.88
C GLY A 304 -7.53 26.05 -28.60
N ASN A 305 -8.84 25.85 -28.77
CA ASN A 305 -9.74 25.55 -27.67
C ASN A 305 -9.46 24.17 -27.08
N ALA A 306 -9.79 23.99 -25.80
CA ALA A 306 -9.74 22.69 -25.15
C ALA A 306 -10.56 21.67 -25.94
N ILE A 307 -10.05 20.44 -26.02
CA ILE A 307 -10.73 19.36 -26.73
C ILE A 307 -11.98 18.98 -25.94
N ALA A 308 -13.11 18.88 -26.64
CA ALA A 308 -14.37 18.48 -26.04
C ALA A 308 -14.24 17.12 -25.35
N THR A 309 -14.89 16.98 -24.20
CA THR A 309 -14.71 15.79 -23.36
C THR A 309 -15.38 14.56 -23.99
N VAL A 310 -14.58 13.63 -24.49
CA VAL A 310 -15.09 12.35 -25.01
C VAL A 310 -15.22 11.35 -23.87
N ARG A 311 -16.44 10.89 -23.58
CA ARG A 311 -16.72 9.93 -22.48
C ARG A 311 -16.66 8.45 -22.91
N SER A 312 -16.62 8.18 -24.22
CA SER A 312 -16.63 6.84 -24.80
C SER A 312 -16.18 6.89 -26.26
N VAL A 313 -15.21 6.05 -26.65
CA VAL A 313 -14.85 5.79 -28.05
C VAL A 313 -15.26 4.35 -28.35
N ASN A 314 -16.22 4.16 -29.25
CA ASN A 314 -16.60 2.83 -29.69
C ASN A 314 -15.57 2.32 -30.71
N PHE A 315 -14.71 1.38 -30.29
CA PHE A 315 -13.68 0.77 -31.15
C PHE A 315 -14.24 -0.32 -32.09
N PHE A 316 -15.53 -0.66 -32.00
CA PHE A 316 -16.16 -1.62 -32.91
C PHE A 316 -16.66 -0.92 -34.19
N GLY A 317 -15.71 -0.54 -35.05
CA GLY A 317 -15.80 -0.62 -36.52
C GLY A 317 -17.03 -0.11 -37.29
N GLN A 318 -17.92 0.69 -36.73
CA GLN A 318 -18.98 1.37 -37.49
C GLN A 318 -19.04 2.83 -37.04
N ASN A 319 -18.83 3.72 -38.02
CA ASN A 319 -18.67 5.15 -37.83
C ASN A 319 -19.72 5.77 -36.91
N SER A 320 -19.24 6.41 -35.85
CA SER A 320 -19.83 7.65 -35.37
C SER A 320 -18.73 8.44 -34.68
N VAL A 321 -18.21 9.45 -35.39
CA VAL A 321 -17.56 10.59 -34.74
C VAL A 321 -18.51 11.04 -33.64
N ALA A 322 -18.01 11.13 -32.40
CA ALA A 322 -18.79 11.68 -31.31
C ALA A 322 -19.12 13.13 -31.68
N HIS A 323 -20.35 13.38 -32.11
CA HIS A 323 -20.88 14.73 -32.21
C HIS A 323 -21.06 15.22 -30.77
N VAL A 324 -20.13 16.05 -30.32
CA VAL A 324 -20.29 16.84 -29.11
C VAL A 324 -20.88 18.18 -29.56
N SER A 325 -22.17 18.40 -29.30
CA SER A 325 -22.76 19.74 -29.37
C SER A 325 -22.55 20.45 -28.04
N ASP A 326 -22.24 21.75 -28.12
CA ASP A 326 -22.00 22.67 -26.99
C ASP A 326 -23.10 22.67 -25.92
#